data_AF-A0A7S4BQ27-F1
#
_entry.id   AF-A0A7S4BQ27-F1
#
_cell.length_a   1.000
_cell.length_b   1.000
_cell.length_c   1.000
_cell.angle_alpha   90.00
_cell.angle_beta   90.00
_cell.angle_gamma   90.00
#
_symmetry.space_group_name_H-M   'P 1'
#
loop_
_entity.id
_entity.type
_entity.pdbx_description
1 polymer ?
#
loop_
_entity_poly.entity_id
_entity_poly.type
_entity_poly.pdbx_seq_one_letter_code
_entity_poly.pdbx_strand_id
1 'polypeptide(L)'
;AQTCYADARVALVQHFRCVPACIAYSNSLFYHNKLQPRRLPPRSRRLEPALIDVRVPNATRRGKINEAEANALVRYLVDELAREDSEIKDASVGVISLGGVEQARLLRVKMLESLSDVQLARHRVVVGDPTSFQGDERDVILLSMVASAKSTYPQLGRMYEQRFNVALSRARDRMVLFRSLNASDVPNPDDLKLKTIQFFASSAHARTLARANAASPHADASVDASAASSPVGQLHNYLASRGYLFTGDCPVAGSAAVVEDAACDRRLCICLDGGSSLSE
;
A
#
# COMPACT_ATOMS: atom_id res chain seq x y z
N ALA A 1 40.60 10.84 -32.39
CA ALA A 1 40.12 10.83 -31.00
C ALA A 1 38.62 10.62 -31.03
N GLN A 2 38.16 9.44 -30.63
CA GLN A 2 36.76 9.06 -30.66
C GLN A 2 36.09 9.68 -29.44
N THR A 3 35.27 10.72 -29.64
CA THR A 3 34.50 11.36 -28.58
C THR A 3 33.34 10.44 -28.21
N CYS A 4 33.47 9.76 -27.07
CA CYS A 4 32.40 8.94 -26.49
C CYS A 4 31.29 9.87 -25.98
N TYR A 5 30.09 9.78 -26.54
CA TYR A 5 28.89 10.40 -25.97
C TYR A 5 28.58 9.72 -24.63
N ALA A 6 28.36 10.53 -23.59
CA ALA A 6 27.98 10.08 -22.27
C ALA A 6 26.54 9.51 -22.28
N ASP A 7 26.47 8.18 -22.29
CA ASP A 7 25.54 7.29 -21.57
C ASP A 7 24.28 7.96 -20.94
N ALA A 8 23.24 8.17 -21.76
CA ALA A 8 21.92 8.54 -21.26
C ALA A 8 21.33 7.35 -20.48
N ARG A 9 21.44 7.38 -19.16
CA ARG A 9 20.88 6.34 -18.27
C ARG A 9 19.38 6.18 -18.53
N VAL A 10 19.00 5.06 -19.13
CA VAL A 10 17.60 4.68 -19.35
C VAL A 10 16.95 4.40 -18.00
N ALA A 11 16.01 5.25 -17.59
CA ALA A 11 15.24 5.04 -16.36
C ALA A 11 14.11 4.03 -16.61
N LEU A 12 14.08 2.96 -15.83
CA LEU A 12 12.95 2.04 -15.82
C LEU A 12 11.76 2.67 -15.11
N VAL A 13 10.70 2.95 -15.86
CA VAL A 13 9.48 3.62 -15.34
C VAL A 13 8.42 2.64 -14.86
N GLN A 14 8.38 1.41 -15.38
CA GLN A 14 7.35 0.44 -15.02
C GLN A 14 7.68 -0.26 -13.70
N HIS A 15 6.70 -0.31 -12.79
CA HIS A 15 6.86 -0.85 -11.44
C HIS A 15 5.89 -2.03 -11.20
N PHE A 16 6.42 -3.25 -11.11
CA PHE A 16 5.60 -4.47 -11.02
C PHE A 16 5.49 -5.06 -9.61
N ARG A 17 6.14 -4.46 -8.61
CA ARG A 17 6.28 -5.01 -7.26
C ARG A 17 5.11 -4.68 -6.35
N CYS A 18 4.75 -3.41 -6.26
CA CYS A 18 3.74 -2.91 -5.34
C CYS A 18 2.45 -2.61 -6.09
N VAL A 19 1.32 -2.89 -5.45
CA VAL A 19 0.03 -2.32 -5.87
C VAL A 19 0.12 -0.79 -5.88
N PRO A 20 -0.67 -0.10 -6.75
CA PRO A 20 -0.58 1.35 -6.90
C PRO A 20 -0.65 2.11 -5.57
N ALA A 21 -1.56 1.71 -4.67
CA ALA A 21 -1.72 2.32 -3.35
C ALA A 21 -0.44 2.24 -2.50
N CYS A 22 0.29 1.12 -2.53
CA CYS A 22 1.47 0.93 -1.70
C CYS A 22 2.67 1.77 -2.16
N ILE A 23 2.92 1.86 -3.47
CA ILE A 23 4.07 2.62 -4.00
C ILE A 23 3.81 4.12 -4.10
N ALA A 24 2.55 4.58 -4.03
CA ALA A 24 2.18 5.97 -4.27
C ALA A 24 2.93 6.96 -3.36
N TYR A 25 3.20 6.61 -2.09
CA TYR A 25 4.02 7.43 -1.19
C TYR A 25 5.41 7.67 -1.78
N SER A 26 6.12 6.59 -2.08
CA SER A 26 7.49 6.69 -2.59
C SER A 26 7.51 7.32 -3.98
N ASN A 27 6.54 6.99 -4.85
CA ASN A 27 6.44 7.52 -6.21
C ASN A 27 6.28 9.05 -6.22
N SER A 28 5.37 9.57 -5.39
CA SER A 28 5.12 11.01 -5.30
C SER A 28 6.31 11.77 -4.72
N LEU A 29 6.91 11.29 -3.63
CA LEU A 29 7.96 12.02 -2.92
C LEU A 29 9.36 11.88 -3.55
N PHE A 30 9.69 10.72 -4.12
CA PHE A 30 11.07 10.41 -4.53
C PHE A 30 11.23 10.24 -6.05
N TYR A 31 10.13 9.93 -6.76
CA TYR A 31 10.18 9.67 -8.21
C TYR A 31 9.36 10.67 -9.03
N HIS A 32 8.82 11.72 -8.41
CA HIS A 32 8.02 12.76 -9.09
C HIS A 32 6.87 12.17 -9.93
N ASN A 33 6.23 11.12 -9.41
CA ASN A 33 5.16 10.36 -10.09
C ASN A 33 5.57 9.73 -11.44
N LYS A 34 6.87 9.57 -11.71
CA LYS A 34 7.35 8.96 -12.96
C LYS A 34 7.23 7.44 -12.98
N LEU A 35 7.11 6.78 -11.82
CA LEU A 35 6.86 5.33 -11.81
C LEU A 35 5.43 5.05 -12.24
N GLN A 36 5.26 4.03 -13.07
CA GLN A 36 3.98 3.50 -13.53
C GLN A 36 3.74 2.16 -12.82
N PRO A 37 2.92 2.13 -11.75
CA PRO A 37 2.59 0.88 -11.06
C PRO A 37 1.78 -0.03 -11.98
N ARG A 38 2.30 -1.24 -12.24
CA ARG A 38 1.70 -2.24 -13.13
C ARG A 38 1.28 -3.53 -12.40
N ARG A 39 1.40 -3.56 -11.07
CA ARG A 39 0.93 -4.71 -10.28
C ARG A 39 -0.57 -4.68 -10.13
N LEU A 40 -1.21 -5.75 -10.56
CA LEU A 40 -2.60 -6.06 -10.26
C LEU A 40 -2.67 -7.51 -9.76
N PRO A 41 -2.86 -7.75 -8.45
CA PRO A 41 -2.99 -9.11 -7.94
C PRO A 41 -4.33 -9.73 -8.37
N PRO A 42 -4.42 -11.08 -8.40
CA PRO A 42 -5.68 -11.80 -8.56
C PRO A 42 -6.71 -11.32 -7.53
N ARG A 43 -7.99 -11.37 -7.88
CA ARG A 43 -9.06 -10.81 -7.05
C ARG A 43 -9.11 -11.46 -5.67
N SER A 44 -8.98 -12.79 -5.58
CA SER A 44 -8.98 -13.53 -4.31
C SER A 44 -7.83 -13.15 -3.38
N ARG A 45 -6.77 -12.53 -3.91
CA ARG A 45 -5.58 -12.09 -3.16
C ARG A 45 -5.48 -10.57 -3.01
N ARG A 46 -6.50 -9.82 -3.44
CA ARG A 46 -6.52 -8.37 -3.24
C ARG A 46 -6.78 -8.07 -1.78
N LEU A 47 -5.82 -7.41 -1.17
CA LEU A 47 -5.90 -6.97 0.20
C LEU A 47 -6.49 -5.56 0.24
N GLU A 48 -7.79 -5.44 0.49
CA GLU A 48 -8.48 -4.14 0.57
C GLU A 48 -9.04 -3.90 1.98
N PRO A 49 -8.59 -2.86 2.70
CA PRO A 49 -7.73 -1.77 2.25
C PRO A 49 -6.24 -2.13 2.10
N ALA A 50 -5.57 -1.62 1.05
CA ALA A 50 -4.13 -1.77 0.90
C ALA A 50 -3.30 -0.94 1.92
N LEU A 51 -3.87 0.13 2.47
CA LEU A 51 -3.20 1.01 3.46
C LEU A 51 -4.04 1.11 4.73
N ILE A 52 -3.49 0.71 5.87
CA ILE A 52 -4.16 0.74 7.18
C ILE A 52 -3.36 1.62 8.14
N ASP A 53 -4.05 2.51 8.85
CA ASP A 53 -3.47 3.38 9.89
C ASP A 53 -4.00 2.97 11.27
N VAL A 54 -3.13 2.46 12.12
CA VAL A 54 -3.43 2.00 13.47
C VAL A 54 -2.87 3.01 14.47
N ARG A 55 -3.76 3.78 15.09
CA ARG A 55 -3.41 4.74 16.14
C ARG A 55 -3.32 4.03 17.49
N VAL A 56 -2.19 4.18 18.16
CA VAL A 56 -1.94 3.69 19.52
C VAL A 56 -1.94 4.90 20.48
N PRO A 57 -3.08 5.22 21.11
CA PRO A 57 -3.19 6.41 21.96
C PRO A 57 -2.30 6.28 23.20
N ASN A 58 -1.87 7.43 23.74
CA ASN A 58 -1.13 7.54 25.00
C ASN A 58 0.19 6.75 25.08
N ALA A 59 0.74 6.30 23.95
CA ALA A 59 2.03 5.65 23.95
C ALA A 59 3.18 6.66 24.10
N THR A 60 4.18 6.27 24.87
CA THR A 60 5.41 7.05 25.04
C THR A 60 6.61 6.27 24.53
N ARG A 61 7.53 7.00 23.90
CA ARG A 61 8.83 6.48 23.48
C ARG A 61 9.85 6.64 24.62
N ARG A 62 10.61 5.58 24.91
CA ARG A 62 11.80 5.60 25.78
C ARG A 62 13.02 5.24 24.93
N GLY A 63 14.00 6.14 24.80
CA GLY A 63 15.16 5.89 23.92
C GLY A 63 14.73 5.73 22.47
N LYS A 64 15.08 4.63 21.79
CA LYS A 64 14.57 4.30 20.43
C LYS A 64 13.47 3.22 20.44
N ILE A 65 12.76 3.08 21.57
CA ILE A 65 11.74 2.05 21.76
C ILE A 65 10.40 2.69 22.09
N ASN A 66 9.33 2.22 21.44
CA ASN A 66 7.95 2.47 21.80
C ASN A 66 7.25 1.12 22.03
N GLU A 67 7.12 0.76 23.31
CA GLU A 67 6.64 -0.56 23.72
C GLU A 67 5.15 -0.76 23.43
N ALA A 68 4.33 0.29 23.56
CA ALA A 68 2.91 0.19 23.28
C ALA A 68 2.64 0.02 21.78
N GLU A 69 3.39 0.70 20.90
CA GLU A 69 3.34 0.43 19.46
C GLU A 69 3.78 -0.99 19.13
N ALA A 70 4.84 -1.50 19.78
CA ALA A 70 5.31 -2.87 19.57
C ALA A 70 4.27 -3.90 19.98
N ASN A 71 3.64 -3.73 21.15
CA ASN A 71 2.59 -4.61 21.65
C ASN A 71 1.35 -4.59 20.73
N ALA A 72 0.93 -3.41 20.27
CA ALA A 72 -0.20 -3.28 19.36
C ALA A 72 0.06 -3.97 18.01
N LEU A 73 1.28 -3.84 17.47
CA LEU A 73 1.67 -4.47 16.22
C LEU A 73 1.70 -5.99 16.34
N VAL A 74 2.33 -6.52 17.40
CA VAL A 74 2.41 -7.97 17.64
C VAL A 74 1.02 -8.55 17.82
N ARG A 75 0.18 -7.90 18.65
CA ARG A 75 -1.20 -8.30 18.87
C ARG A 75 -2.00 -8.32 17.57
N TYR A 76 -1.91 -7.25 16.76
CA TYR A 76 -2.56 -7.21 15.46
C TYR A 76 -2.19 -8.42 14.60
N LEU A 77 -0.90 -8.76 14.51
CA LEU A 77 -0.48 -9.90 13.71
C LEU A 77 -0.99 -11.23 14.29
N VAL A 78 -0.89 -11.42 15.60
CA VAL A 78 -1.41 -12.63 16.27
C VAL A 78 -2.90 -12.80 16.00
N ASP A 79 -3.68 -11.74 16.20
CA ASP A 79 -5.13 -11.74 15.98
C ASP A 79 -5.45 -12.05 14.51
N GLU A 80 -4.75 -11.42 13.56
CA GLU A 80 -4.91 -11.70 12.13
C GLU A 80 -4.55 -13.14 11.76
N LEU A 81 -3.52 -13.73 12.35
CA LEU A 81 -3.10 -15.10 12.04
C LEU A 81 -3.94 -16.18 12.74
N ALA A 82 -4.66 -15.81 13.80
CA ALA A 82 -5.58 -16.72 14.50
C ALA A 82 -6.92 -16.90 13.78
N ARG A 83 -7.32 -15.93 12.94
CA ARG A 83 -8.59 -15.97 12.21
C ARG A 83 -8.53 -16.89 11.00
N GLU A 84 -9.51 -17.79 10.86
CA GLU A 84 -9.58 -18.70 9.71
C GLU A 84 -9.85 -17.98 8.38
N ASP A 85 -10.61 -16.88 8.44
CA ASP A 85 -11.04 -16.02 7.35
C ASP A 85 -10.08 -14.84 7.10
N SER A 86 -8.89 -14.89 7.68
CA SER A 86 -7.87 -13.86 7.52
C SER A 86 -7.44 -13.68 6.07
N GLU A 87 -7.51 -12.44 5.58
CA GLU A 87 -7.03 -12.08 4.24
C GLU A 87 -5.51 -12.32 4.09
N ILE A 88 -4.77 -12.37 5.21
CA ILE A 88 -3.30 -12.51 5.20
C ILE A 88 -2.81 -13.93 5.54
N LYS A 89 -3.72 -14.92 5.57
CA LYS A 89 -3.45 -16.31 5.98
C LYS A 89 -2.32 -17.03 5.22
N ASP A 90 -2.10 -16.66 3.97
CA ASP A 90 -1.01 -17.20 3.14
C ASP A 90 -0.01 -16.11 2.69
N ALA A 91 -0.16 -14.91 3.23
CA ALA A 91 0.68 -13.77 2.90
C ALA A 91 2.01 -13.84 3.65
N SER A 92 3.08 -13.45 2.95
CA SER A 92 4.36 -13.20 3.60
C SER A 92 4.35 -11.87 4.35
N VAL A 93 4.96 -11.83 5.54
CA VAL A 93 4.89 -10.67 6.44
C VAL A 93 6.27 -10.09 6.72
N GLY A 94 6.41 -8.78 6.57
CA GLY A 94 7.58 -8.03 7.00
C GLY A 94 7.21 -7.03 8.08
N VAL A 95 8.07 -6.89 9.09
CA VAL A 95 7.90 -5.92 10.17
C VAL A 95 9.09 -4.98 10.16
N ILE A 96 8.83 -3.70 9.91
CA ILE A 96 9.86 -2.67 9.79
C ILE A 96 9.70 -1.63 10.89
N SER A 97 10.78 -1.39 11.64
CA SER A 97 10.89 -0.26 12.56
C SER A 97 11.50 0.95 11.87
N LEU A 98 10.79 2.08 11.85
CA LEU A 98 11.32 3.38 11.42
C LEU A 98 12.19 4.04 12.50
N GLY A 99 12.05 3.61 13.77
CA GLY A 99 12.90 4.03 14.89
C GLY A 99 14.28 3.38 14.93
N GLY A 100 14.55 2.43 14.04
CA GLY A 100 15.81 1.70 13.93
C GLY A 100 15.82 0.36 14.67
N VAL A 101 17.03 -0.18 14.83
CA VAL A 101 17.30 -1.58 15.22
C VAL A 101 16.81 -1.94 16.63
N GLU A 102 16.84 -1.01 17.60
CA GLU A 102 16.44 -1.30 18.98
C GLU A 102 14.96 -1.72 19.09
N GLN A 103 14.06 -0.98 18.44
CA GLN A 103 12.64 -1.35 18.34
C GLN A 103 12.46 -2.64 17.54
N ALA A 104 13.21 -2.82 16.44
CA ALA A 104 13.13 -4.06 15.66
C ALA A 104 13.52 -5.29 16.49
N ARG A 105 14.51 -5.15 17.38
CA ARG A 105 14.91 -6.21 18.32
C ARG A 105 13.78 -6.52 19.30
N LEU A 106 13.13 -5.50 19.87
CA LEU A 106 11.98 -5.70 20.76
C LEU A 106 10.84 -6.44 20.05
N LEU A 107 10.50 -6.00 18.83
CA LEU A 107 9.47 -6.63 18.00
C LEU A 107 9.82 -8.09 17.73
N ARG A 108 11.08 -8.40 17.40
CA ARG A 108 11.52 -9.78 17.15
C ARG A 108 11.34 -10.67 18.38
N VAL A 109 11.75 -10.19 19.56
CA VAL A 109 11.56 -10.94 20.83
C VAL A 109 10.08 -11.21 21.06
N LYS A 110 9.23 -10.19 20.99
CA LYS A 110 7.78 -10.34 21.22
C LYS A 110 7.10 -11.26 20.21
N MET A 111 7.54 -11.22 18.94
CA MET A 111 7.03 -12.12 17.91
C MET A 111 7.41 -13.57 18.19
N LEU A 112 8.64 -13.85 18.61
CA LEU A 112 9.08 -15.19 19.01
C LEU A 112 8.35 -15.71 20.25
N GLU A 113 7.97 -14.82 21.17
CA GLU A 113 7.18 -15.17 22.36
C GLU A 113 5.70 -15.43 22.04
N SER A 114 5.16 -14.80 20.98
CA SER A 114 3.71 -14.78 20.71
C SER A 114 3.27 -15.67 19.53
N LEU A 115 4.20 -16.06 18.66
CA LEU A 115 3.94 -16.86 17.46
C LEU A 115 4.74 -18.16 17.50
N SER A 116 4.14 -19.24 17.02
CA SER A 116 4.85 -20.52 16.84
C SER A 116 5.86 -20.46 15.69
N ASP A 117 6.90 -21.29 15.75
CA ASP A 117 7.88 -21.44 14.66
C ASP A 117 7.22 -21.80 13.32
N VAL A 118 6.13 -22.59 13.37
CA VAL A 118 5.35 -22.97 12.19
C VAL A 118 4.68 -21.74 11.56
N GLN A 119 4.10 -20.84 12.37
CA GLN A 119 3.53 -19.59 11.86
C GLN A 119 4.61 -18.67 11.29
N LEU A 120 5.73 -18.49 12.01
CA LEU A 120 6.84 -17.65 11.56
C LEU A 120 7.40 -18.13 10.22
N ALA A 121 7.58 -19.44 10.05
CA ALA A 121 8.05 -20.06 8.82
C ALA A 121 7.01 -19.97 7.69
N ARG A 122 5.75 -20.32 7.95
CA ARG A 122 4.64 -20.27 6.96
C ARG A 122 4.52 -18.87 6.36
N HIS A 123 4.55 -17.84 7.20
CA HIS A 123 4.41 -16.45 6.79
C HIS A 123 5.74 -15.78 6.44
N ARG A 124 6.86 -16.52 6.43
CA ARG A 124 8.21 -16.01 6.10
C ARG A 124 8.50 -14.69 6.81
N VAL A 125 8.18 -14.64 8.11
CA VAL A 125 8.21 -13.41 8.90
C VAL A 125 9.64 -12.89 8.99
N VAL A 126 9.84 -11.65 8.56
CA VAL A 126 11.11 -10.93 8.74
C VAL A 126 10.86 -9.69 9.57
N VAL A 127 11.73 -9.45 10.56
CA VAL A 127 11.66 -8.29 11.45
C VAL A 127 12.98 -7.54 11.40
N GLY A 128 12.93 -6.25 11.12
CA GLY A 128 14.13 -5.44 10.95
C GLY A 128 13.89 -3.94 10.88
N ASP A 129 14.94 -3.22 10.53
CA ASP A 129 14.88 -1.83 10.11
C ASP A 129 14.87 -1.76 8.56
N PRO A 130 14.79 -0.57 7.93
CA PRO A 130 14.73 -0.49 6.47
C PRO A 130 15.91 -1.15 5.76
N THR A 131 17.12 -1.11 6.34
CA THR A 131 18.31 -1.75 5.74
C THR A 131 18.20 -3.27 5.67
N SER A 132 17.50 -3.88 6.62
CA SER A 132 17.26 -5.32 6.67
C SER A 132 16.39 -5.82 5.49
N PHE A 133 15.71 -4.91 4.79
CA PHE A 133 14.82 -5.22 3.66
C PHE A 133 15.36 -4.74 2.32
N GLN A 134 16.66 -4.42 2.22
CA GLN A 134 17.24 -4.04 0.95
C GLN A 134 17.20 -5.21 -0.04
N GLY A 135 16.47 -5.02 -1.16
CA GLY A 135 16.27 -6.07 -2.16
C GLY A 135 15.17 -7.09 -1.79
N ASP A 136 14.66 -7.07 -0.56
CA ASP A 136 13.58 -7.94 -0.12
C ASP A 136 12.21 -7.24 -0.17
N GLU A 137 11.13 -8.02 -0.20
CA GLU A 137 9.73 -7.56 -0.29
C GLU A 137 8.79 -8.58 0.38
N ARG A 138 7.65 -8.11 0.90
CA ARG A 138 6.63 -8.98 1.52
C ARG A 138 5.25 -8.58 1.04
N ASP A 139 4.31 -9.52 1.07
CA ASP A 139 2.92 -9.25 0.71
C ASP A 139 2.33 -8.17 1.62
N VAL A 140 2.60 -8.31 2.91
CA VAL A 140 2.16 -7.37 3.96
C VAL A 140 3.38 -6.80 4.69
N ILE A 141 3.42 -5.48 4.84
CA ILE A 141 4.41 -4.80 5.70
C ILE A 141 3.70 -4.13 6.88
N LEU A 142 4.16 -4.43 8.09
CA LEU A 142 3.78 -3.75 9.32
C LEU A 142 4.88 -2.74 9.68
N LEU A 143 4.54 -1.46 9.73
CA LEU A 143 5.46 -0.36 10.01
C LEU A 143 5.27 0.13 11.45
N SER A 144 6.33 0.17 12.25
CA SER A 144 6.33 0.84 13.55
C SER A 144 7.01 2.21 13.42
N MET A 145 6.28 3.30 13.69
CA MET A 145 6.78 4.66 13.52
C MET A 145 7.80 5.05 14.60
N VAL A 146 7.60 4.62 15.83
CA VAL A 146 8.47 4.90 16.98
C VAL A 146 8.68 6.40 17.19
N ALA A 147 7.59 7.15 17.20
CA ALA A 147 7.61 8.58 17.48
C ALA A 147 6.46 8.96 18.41
N SER A 148 6.70 9.92 19.30
CA SER A 148 5.72 10.46 20.23
C SER A 148 5.79 11.98 20.22
N ALA A 149 4.76 12.68 20.71
CA ALA A 149 4.70 14.15 20.72
C ALA A 149 5.90 14.81 21.42
N LYS A 150 6.49 14.12 22.42
CA LYS A 150 7.69 14.55 23.15
C LYS A 150 9.00 14.31 22.36
N SER A 151 8.94 13.67 21.21
CA SER A 151 10.05 13.29 20.33
C SER A 151 9.93 14.03 19.00
N THR A 152 10.17 15.34 19.05
CA THR A 152 9.86 16.29 17.97
C THR A 152 11.01 16.50 16.98
N TYR A 153 12.13 15.77 17.10
CA TYR A 153 13.24 15.93 16.16
C TYR A 153 12.78 15.55 14.74
N PRO A 154 12.87 16.51 13.80
CA PRO A 154 12.38 16.28 12.45
C PRO A 154 13.29 15.30 11.72
N GLN A 155 12.70 14.37 10.97
CA GLN A 155 13.44 13.39 10.18
C GLN A 155 13.58 13.93 8.75
N LEU A 156 14.68 14.65 8.52
CA LEU A 156 14.94 15.40 7.29
C LEU A 156 16.24 14.94 6.62
N GLY A 157 16.30 15.09 5.30
CA GLY A 157 17.49 14.87 4.50
C GLY A 157 17.69 13.42 4.05
N ARG A 158 18.67 13.24 3.16
CA ARG A 158 18.84 12.04 2.32
C ARG A 158 18.86 10.72 3.07
N MET A 159 19.47 10.67 4.27
CA MET A 159 19.52 9.44 5.06
C MET A 159 18.11 8.98 5.46
N TYR A 160 17.26 9.89 5.93
CA TYR A 160 15.88 9.54 6.31
C TYR A 160 15.01 9.31 5.08
N GLU A 161 15.19 10.11 4.02
CA GLU A 161 14.49 9.90 2.74
C GLU A 161 14.73 8.49 2.19
N GLN A 162 15.98 8.03 2.16
CA GLN A 162 16.32 6.67 1.74
C GLN A 162 15.66 5.61 2.62
N ARG A 163 15.69 5.78 3.95
CA ARG A 163 15.06 4.85 4.89
C ARG A 163 13.56 4.75 4.69
N PHE A 164 12.87 5.89 4.55
CA PHE A 164 11.43 5.92 4.31
C PHE A 164 11.08 5.36 2.93
N ASN A 165 11.82 5.74 1.88
CA ASN A 165 11.62 5.20 0.54
C ASN A 165 11.75 3.67 0.54
N VAL A 166 12.79 3.13 1.19
CA VAL A 166 12.96 1.68 1.32
C VAL A 166 11.77 1.08 2.05
N ALA A 167 11.44 1.53 3.27
CA ALA A 167 10.37 0.96 4.08
C ALA A 167 9.00 0.97 3.38
N LEU A 168 8.64 2.11 2.77
CA LEU A 168 7.34 2.34 2.13
C LEU A 168 7.27 1.80 0.69
N SER A 169 8.32 1.13 0.21
CA SER A 169 8.32 0.44 -1.09
C SER A 169 8.48 -1.09 -0.97
N ARG A 170 8.34 -1.67 0.23
CA ARG A 170 8.53 -3.12 0.46
C ARG A 170 7.26 -3.95 0.40
N ALA A 171 6.10 -3.32 0.58
CA ALA A 171 4.83 -4.03 0.56
C ALA A 171 4.35 -4.26 -0.87
N ARG A 172 4.07 -5.51 -1.20
CA ARG A 172 3.45 -5.83 -2.48
C ARG A 172 1.98 -5.46 -2.50
N ASP A 173 1.25 -5.80 -1.45
CA ASP A 173 -0.21 -5.77 -1.46
C ASP A 173 -0.81 -4.96 -0.30
N ARG A 174 -0.23 -4.96 0.92
CA ARG A 174 -0.74 -4.16 2.05
C ARG A 174 0.36 -3.56 2.94
N MET A 175 0.16 -2.32 3.39
CA MET A 175 0.92 -1.68 4.47
C MET A 175 0.02 -1.34 5.65
N VAL A 176 0.49 -1.63 6.86
CA VAL A 176 -0.17 -1.27 8.12
C VAL A 176 0.78 -0.39 8.94
N LEU A 177 0.42 0.86 9.17
CA LEU A 177 1.19 1.80 9.97
C LEU A 177 0.73 1.78 11.42
N PHE A 178 1.64 1.52 12.36
CA PHE A 178 1.43 1.67 13.79
C PHE A 178 2.12 2.95 14.26
N ARG A 179 1.33 3.87 14.81
CA ARG A 179 1.81 5.16 15.29
C ARG A 179 1.07 5.63 16.52
N SER A 180 1.76 6.41 17.35
CA SER A 180 1.16 7.12 18.47
C SER A 180 1.19 8.64 18.31
N LEU A 181 2.09 9.15 17.48
CA LEU A 181 2.20 10.56 17.11
C LEU A 181 0.99 11.03 16.28
N ASN A 182 0.46 12.22 16.59
CA ASN A 182 -0.54 12.88 15.75
C ASN A 182 0.12 13.80 14.74
N ALA A 183 -0.55 14.02 13.61
CA ALA A 183 -0.11 15.00 12.62
C ALA A 183 0.03 16.41 13.23
N SER A 184 -0.88 16.80 14.12
CA SER A 184 -0.86 18.09 14.84
C SER A 184 0.36 18.26 15.74
N ASP A 185 0.98 17.16 16.17
CA ASP A 185 2.13 17.19 17.09
C ASP A 185 3.45 17.32 16.33
N VAL A 186 3.42 17.36 14.99
CA VAL A 186 4.60 17.52 14.13
C VAL A 186 4.63 18.94 13.57
N PRO A 187 5.45 19.84 14.14
CA PRO A 187 5.45 21.25 13.75
C PRO A 187 6.08 21.49 12.38
N ASN A 188 7.02 20.63 11.95
CA ASN A 188 7.73 20.81 10.69
C ASN A 188 6.96 20.13 9.54
N PRO A 189 6.49 20.89 8.53
CA PRO A 189 5.74 20.34 7.40
C PRO A 189 6.56 19.39 6.51
N ASP A 190 7.88 19.53 6.50
CA ASP A 190 8.78 18.71 5.70
C ASP A 190 9.18 17.39 6.33
N ASP A 191 8.80 17.18 7.60
CA ASP A 191 9.09 15.97 8.34
C ASP A 191 8.46 14.75 7.67
N LEU A 192 9.28 13.75 7.34
CA LEU A 192 8.83 12.51 6.71
C LEU A 192 7.80 11.77 7.57
N LYS A 193 7.83 11.95 8.90
CA LYS A 193 6.80 11.40 9.79
C LYS A 193 5.43 12.01 9.47
N LEU A 194 5.33 13.33 9.35
CA LEU A 194 4.07 14.01 9.04
C LEU A 194 3.56 13.60 7.66
N LYS A 195 4.44 13.63 6.64
CA LYS A 195 4.12 13.21 5.26
C LYS A 195 3.55 11.79 5.24
N THR A 196 4.14 10.88 6.02
CA THR A 196 3.65 9.49 6.15
C THR A 196 2.28 9.43 6.82
N ILE A 197 2.06 10.13 7.93
CA ILE A 197 0.76 10.16 8.63
C ILE A 197 -0.34 10.69 7.70
N GLN A 198 -0.09 11.81 7.01
CA GLN A 198 -1.05 12.42 6.10
C GLN A 198 -1.36 11.52 4.90
N PHE A 199 -0.36 10.83 4.35
CA PHE A 199 -0.56 9.89 3.25
C PHE A 199 -1.50 8.73 3.64
N PHE A 200 -1.27 8.10 4.79
CA PHE A 200 -2.15 7.03 5.27
C PHE A 200 -3.57 7.53 5.61
N ALA A 201 -3.69 8.72 6.20
CA ALA A 201 -4.98 9.34 6.51
C ALA A 201 -5.80 9.70 5.27
N SER A 202 -5.16 10.29 4.24
CA SER A 202 -5.83 10.64 2.98
C SER A 202 -6.38 9.42 2.25
N SER A 203 -5.62 8.31 2.30
CA SER A 203 -6.03 7.03 1.72
C SER A 203 -7.23 6.42 2.45
N ALA A 204 -7.31 6.57 3.77
CA ALA A 204 -8.47 6.16 4.54
C ALA A 204 -9.70 7.01 4.21
N HIS A 205 -9.53 8.33 4.08
CA HIS A 205 -10.61 9.27 3.76
C HIS A 205 -11.20 9.03 2.37
N ALA A 206 -10.36 8.87 1.34
CA ALA A 206 -10.78 8.58 -0.03
C ALA A 206 -11.64 7.30 -0.09
N ARG A 207 -11.32 6.27 0.70
CA ARG A 207 -12.13 5.06 0.81
C ARG A 207 -13.46 5.29 1.51
N THR A 208 -13.49 6.08 2.59
CA THR A 208 -14.75 6.39 3.27
C THR A 208 -15.70 7.11 2.33
N LEU A 209 -15.22 8.06 1.52
CA LEU A 209 -16.04 8.67 0.47
C LEU A 209 -16.50 7.65 -0.57
N ALA A 210 -15.60 6.81 -1.08
CA ALA A 210 -15.96 5.79 -2.07
C ALA A 210 -17.02 4.81 -1.54
N ARG A 211 -16.93 4.40 -0.26
CA ARG A 211 -17.91 3.53 0.40
C ARG A 211 -19.23 4.25 0.66
N ALA A 212 -19.22 5.52 1.07
CA ALA A 212 -20.43 6.30 1.27
C ALA A 212 -21.21 6.50 -0.06
N ASN A 213 -20.48 6.72 -1.16
CA ASN A 213 -21.05 6.81 -2.51
C ASN A 213 -21.60 5.45 -2.97
N ALA A 214 -20.89 4.34 -2.70
CA ALA A 214 -21.37 3.00 -3.05
C ALA A 214 -22.56 2.52 -2.19
N ALA A 215 -22.67 2.98 -0.94
CA ALA A 215 -23.74 2.63 -0.01
C ALA A 215 -25.01 3.51 -0.15
N SER A 216 -25.02 4.44 -1.10
CA SER A 216 -26.20 5.21 -1.49
C SER A 216 -26.67 4.75 -2.89
N PRO A 217 -27.51 3.70 -3.02
CA PRO A 217 -27.96 3.21 -4.32
C PRO A 217 -28.95 4.14 -5.03
N HIS A 218 -29.31 5.29 -4.43
CA HIS A 218 -30.42 6.13 -4.85
C HIS A 218 -30.09 7.62 -5.05
N ALA A 219 -28.81 8.00 -5.12
CA ALA A 219 -28.41 9.37 -5.45
C ALA A 219 -27.31 9.37 -6.51
N ASP A 220 -27.62 8.77 -7.66
CA ASP A 220 -27.18 9.17 -9.01
C ASP A 220 -27.72 8.13 -10.01
N ALA A 221 -29.06 7.97 -10.04
CA ALA A 221 -29.77 7.36 -11.15
C ALA A 221 -29.97 8.36 -12.31
N SER A 222 -29.04 9.30 -12.48
CA SER A 222 -28.69 9.83 -13.79
C SER A 222 -27.41 9.12 -14.25
N VAL A 223 -27.47 7.79 -14.37
CA VAL A 223 -26.60 7.13 -15.34
C VAL A 223 -27.01 7.77 -16.66
N ASP A 224 -26.12 8.60 -17.19
CA ASP A 224 -26.26 9.23 -18.49
C ASP A 224 -26.78 8.15 -19.45
N ALA A 225 -28.04 8.24 -19.89
CA ALA A 225 -28.67 7.18 -20.69
C ALA A 225 -27.83 6.91 -21.96
N SER A 226 -27.10 7.94 -22.39
CA SER A 226 -26.05 7.89 -23.41
C SER A 226 -24.93 6.89 -23.08
N ALA A 227 -24.38 6.88 -21.86
CA ALA A 227 -23.29 6.01 -21.43
C ALA A 227 -23.72 4.54 -21.33
N ALA A 228 -24.92 4.25 -20.80
CA ALA A 228 -25.48 2.91 -20.77
C ALA A 228 -25.79 2.35 -22.17
N SER A 229 -26.17 3.24 -23.11
CA SER A 229 -26.39 2.89 -24.51
C SER A 229 -25.11 2.80 -25.35
N SER A 230 -23.98 3.32 -24.87
CA SER A 230 -22.69 3.25 -25.58
C SER A 230 -22.23 1.80 -25.77
N PRO A 231 -21.40 1.49 -26.79
CA PRO A 231 -20.86 0.14 -26.98
C PRO A 231 -20.14 -0.40 -25.74
N VAL A 232 -19.44 0.46 -25.01
CA VAL A 232 -18.74 0.10 -23.76
C VAL A 232 -19.73 -0.19 -22.64
N GLY A 233 -20.79 0.61 -22.51
CA GLY A 233 -21.86 0.39 -21.52
C GLY A 233 -22.66 -0.88 -21.78
N GLN A 234 -22.96 -1.18 -23.05
CA GLN A 234 -23.60 -2.44 -23.45
C GLN A 234 -22.72 -3.65 -23.14
N LEU A 235 -21.41 -3.56 -23.42
CA LEU A 235 -20.45 -4.60 -23.09
C LEU A 235 -20.36 -4.82 -21.57
N HIS A 236 -20.28 -3.74 -20.79
CA HIS A 236 -20.30 -3.80 -19.33
C HIS A 236 -21.55 -4.56 -18.82
N ASN A 237 -22.74 -4.18 -19.28
CA ASN A 237 -23.99 -4.81 -18.85
C ASN A 237 -24.06 -6.29 -19.26
N TYR A 238 -23.60 -6.63 -20.47
CA TYR A 238 -23.55 -8.01 -20.98
C TYR A 238 -22.62 -8.92 -20.16
N LEU A 239 -21.48 -8.37 -19.71
CA LEU A 239 -20.51 -9.08 -18.88
C LEU A 239 -21.02 -9.21 -17.44
N ALA A 240 -21.56 -8.13 -16.88
CA ALA A 240 -22.16 -8.12 -15.55
C ALA A 240 -23.31 -9.13 -15.43
N SER A 241 -24.18 -9.24 -16.45
CA SER A 241 -25.28 -10.20 -16.47
C SER A 241 -24.81 -11.67 -16.48
N ARG A 242 -23.54 -11.93 -16.76
CA ARG A 242 -22.90 -13.25 -16.73
C ARG A 242 -22.03 -13.48 -15.49
N GLY A 243 -22.06 -12.55 -14.53
CA GLY A 243 -21.29 -12.63 -13.30
C GLY A 243 -19.83 -12.20 -13.43
N TYR A 244 -19.44 -11.62 -14.58
CA TYR A 244 -18.13 -11.00 -14.72
C TYR A 244 -18.12 -9.59 -14.15
N LEU A 245 -16.97 -9.21 -13.62
CA LEU A 245 -16.75 -7.84 -13.16
C LEU A 245 -15.92 -7.12 -14.20
N PHE A 246 -16.47 -6.04 -14.72
CA PHE A 246 -15.83 -5.20 -15.73
C PHE A 246 -15.42 -3.88 -15.09
N THR A 247 -14.15 -3.54 -15.23
CA THR A 247 -13.59 -2.26 -14.80
C THR A 247 -13.07 -1.55 -16.03
N GLY A 248 -13.77 -0.49 -16.46
CA GLY A 248 -13.35 0.38 -17.56
C GLY A 248 -12.26 1.38 -17.19
N ASP A 249 -12.08 1.63 -15.89
CA ASP A 249 -11.05 2.51 -15.35
C ASP A 249 -10.03 1.68 -14.55
N CYS A 250 -9.04 1.12 -15.25
CA CYS A 250 -7.96 0.36 -14.65
C CYS A 250 -6.62 1.11 -14.81
N PRO A 251 -6.08 1.73 -13.74
CA PRO A 251 -4.82 2.49 -13.82
C PRO A 251 -3.63 1.67 -14.32
N VAL A 252 -3.71 0.34 -14.16
CA VAL A 252 -2.68 -0.61 -14.58
C VAL A 252 -2.77 -0.94 -16.06
N ALA A 253 -3.98 -1.02 -16.64
CA ALA A 253 -4.22 -1.49 -18.00
C ALA A 253 -4.31 -0.35 -19.04
N GLY A 254 -4.39 0.92 -18.61
CA GLY A 254 -4.46 2.07 -19.51
C GLY A 254 -5.81 2.13 -20.24
N SER A 255 -5.79 2.36 -21.55
CA SER A 255 -7.00 2.39 -22.41
C SER A 255 -7.61 1.00 -22.67
N ALA A 256 -7.60 0.13 -21.67
CA ALA A 256 -8.12 -1.21 -21.76
C ALA A 256 -8.99 -1.51 -20.54
N ALA A 257 -10.11 -2.20 -20.78
CA ALA A 257 -10.96 -2.70 -19.72
C ALA A 257 -10.41 -4.01 -19.17
N VAL A 258 -10.53 -4.19 -17.86
CA VAL A 258 -10.21 -5.46 -17.21
C VAL A 258 -11.50 -6.16 -16.85
N VAL A 259 -11.63 -7.40 -17.33
CA VAL A 259 -12.74 -8.29 -17.02
C VAL A 259 -12.24 -9.39 -16.12
N GLU A 260 -12.92 -9.61 -15.00
CA GLU A 260 -12.55 -10.63 -14.02
C GLU A 260 -13.69 -11.60 -13.80
N ASP A 261 -13.34 -12.88 -13.78
CA ASP A 261 -14.21 -13.95 -13.31
C ASP A 261 -14.20 -13.94 -11.78
N ALA A 262 -15.36 -13.70 -11.18
CA ALA A 262 -15.52 -13.62 -9.74
C ALA A 262 -15.23 -14.95 -9.02
N ALA A 263 -15.34 -16.08 -9.72
CA ALA A 263 -15.22 -17.42 -9.12
C ALA A 263 -13.82 -18.02 -9.23
N CYS A 264 -13.05 -17.70 -10.27
CA CYS A 264 -11.80 -18.43 -10.57
C CYS A 264 -10.55 -17.56 -10.81
N ASP A 265 -10.58 -16.27 -10.47
CA ASP A 265 -9.45 -15.33 -10.62
C ASP A 265 -8.92 -15.16 -12.06
N ARG A 266 -9.60 -15.75 -13.05
CA ARG A 266 -9.28 -15.53 -14.46
C ARG A 266 -9.61 -14.10 -14.82
N ARG A 267 -8.72 -13.48 -15.59
CA ARG A 267 -8.93 -12.13 -16.10
C ARG A 267 -8.60 -12.04 -17.57
N LEU A 268 -9.34 -11.17 -18.24
CA LEU A 268 -9.12 -10.78 -19.62
C LEU A 268 -8.90 -9.27 -19.66
N CYS A 269 -7.86 -8.85 -20.36
CA CYS A 269 -7.69 -7.45 -20.73
C CYS A 269 -8.31 -7.27 -22.11
N ILE A 270 -9.27 -6.36 -22.23
CA ILE A 270 -9.93 -6.01 -23.49
C ILE A 270 -9.46 -4.62 -23.87
N CYS A 271 -8.62 -4.52 -24.90
CA CYS A 271 -8.32 -3.23 -25.52
C CYS A 271 -9.60 -2.69 -26.14
N LEU A 272 -10.04 -1.53 -25.67
CA LEU A 272 -11.20 -0.84 -26.23
C LEU A 272 -10.69 0.07 -27.34
N ASP A 273 -10.35 -0.51 -28.50
CA ASP A 273 -10.00 0.26 -29.69
C ASP A 273 -11.27 0.87 -30.28
N GLY A 274 -11.63 2.04 -29.74
CA GLY A 274 -12.84 2.78 -30.07
C GLY A 274 -12.55 4.27 -30.13
N GLY A 275 -11.76 4.68 -31.14
CA GLY A 275 -11.70 6.02 -31.72
C GLY A 275 -11.82 7.21 -30.76
N SER A 276 -10.80 7.50 -29.97
CA SER A 276 -10.53 8.90 -29.67
C SER A 276 -10.13 9.55 -30.99
N SER A 277 -10.98 10.44 -31.50
CA SER A 277 -10.53 11.50 -32.39
C SER A 277 -9.24 12.05 -31.80
N LEU A 278 -8.17 11.95 -32.59
CA LEU A 278 -7.01 12.81 -32.46
C LEU A 278 -7.53 14.25 -32.50
N SER A 279 -7.74 14.86 -31.34
CA SER A 279 -7.72 16.31 -31.23
C SER A 279 -6.28 16.68 -30.91
N GLU A 280 -5.68 17.38 -31.88
CA GLU A 280 -4.33 17.97 -31.89
C GLU A 280 -3.91 18.66 -30.60
#